data_AF-A0A832NMC1-F1
#
_entry.id   AF-A0A832NMC1-F1
#
_cell.length_a   1.000
_cell.length_b   1.000
_cell.length_c   1.000
_cell.angle_alpha   90.00
_cell.angle_beta   90.00
_cell.angle_gamma   90.00
#
_symmetry.space_group_name_H-M   'P 1'
#
loop_
_entity.id
_entity.type
_entity.pdbx_description
1 polymer ?
#
loop_
_entity_poly.entity_id
_entity_poly.type
_entity_poly.pdbx_seq_one_letter_code
_entity_poly.pdbx_strand_id
1 'polypeptide(L)'
;MKRPIEFQRCKTRRAAFTLIELLVVIAIIAILAAMLLPALAKAKEKGMRAKCIGNIKQILLCTHMYTSDFNDTLPYTSWSSGTYDVANWCYTRTRNATNKDNVELGQLWPYHNQKLLYWCPIEQTNNAFFRMREMQVCSYTMNGSVSGFRTDPTG
;
A
#
# COMPACT_ATOMS: atom_id res chain seq x y z
N MET A 1 66.58 -22.29 -48.82
CA MET A 1 66.32 -20.93 -48.29
C MET A 1 64.87 -20.85 -47.81
N LYS A 2 64.60 -20.97 -46.51
CA LYS A 2 63.29 -20.68 -45.90
C LYS A 2 63.55 -19.75 -44.71
N ARG A 3 63.02 -18.52 -44.76
CA ARG A 3 63.08 -17.58 -43.64
C ARG A 3 61.87 -17.84 -42.73
N PRO A 4 62.04 -17.93 -41.41
CA PRO A 4 60.91 -18.08 -40.49
C PRO A 4 60.13 -16.76 -40.38
N ILE A 5 58.81 -16.87 -40.23
CA ILE A 5 57.88 -15.76 -40.03
C ILE A 5 57.73 -15.57 -38.51
N GLU A 6 58.23 -14.48 -37.95
CA GLU A 6 58.00 -14.14 -36.54
C GLU A 6 56.65 -13.44 -36.36
N PHE A 7 55.75 -14.05 -35.61
CA PHE A 7 54.48 -13.45 -35.20
C PHE A 7 54.72 -12.47 -34.03
N GLN A 8 54.82 -11.19 -34.35
CA GLN A 8 54.97 -10.14 -33.34
C GLN A 8 53.64 -9.89 -32.62
N ARG A 9 53.53 -10.43 -31.39
CA ARG A 9 52.33 -10.32 -30.56
C ARG A 9 52.22 -8.88 -30.01
N CYS A 10 51.31 -8.08 -30.55
CA CYS A 10 51.05 -6.73 -30.05
C CYS A 10 50.47 -6.82 -28.63
N LYS A 11 51.27 -6.48 -27.61
CA LYS A 11 50.79 -6.36 -26.22
C LYS A 11 49.86 -5.16 -26.14
N THR A 12 48.55 -5.40 -26.27
CA THR A 12 47.54 -4.44 -25.82
C THR A 12 47.77 -4.20 -24.33
N ARG A 13 48.34 -3.05 -23.98
CA ARG A 13 48.43 -2.59 -22.60
C ARG A 13 47.01 -2.50 -22.07
N ARG A 14 46.57 -3.47 -21.28
CA ARG A 14 45.34 -3.33 -20.51
C ARG A 14 45.60 -2.19 -19.53
N ALA A 15 44.90 -1.08 -19.70
CA ALA A 15 44.88 -0.02 -18.70
C ALA A 15 44.31 -0.63 -17.42
N ALA A 16 45.19 -0.90 -16.45
CA ALA A 16 44.76 -1.33 -15.13
C ALA A 16 44.36 -0.07 -14.37
N PHE A 17 43.11 -0.03 -13.90
CA PHE A 17 42.63 1.04 -13.03
C PHE A 17 43.48 1.08 -11.76
N THR A 18 43.91 2.27 -11.38
CA THR A 18 44.58 2.47 -10.10
C THR A 18 43.55 2.42 -8.96
N LEU A 19 43.96 1.94 -7.78
CA LEU A 19 43.09 1.89 -6.60
C LEU A 19 42.55 3.29 -6.24
N ILE A 20 43.37 4.33 -6.46
CA ILE A 20 43.02 5.73 -6.21
C ILE A 20 41.89 6.20 -7.13
N GLU A 21 41.93 5.89 -8.43
CA GLU A 21 40.87 6.25 -9.37
C GLU A 21 39.53 5.62 -8.98
N LEU A 22 39.54 4.34 -8.57
CA LEU A 22 38.34 3.67 -8.08
C LEU A 22 37.81 4.34 -6.80
N LEU A 23 38.71 4.69 -5.88
CA LEU A 23 38.37 5.27 -4.58
C LEU A 23 37.77 6.67 -4.69
N VAL A 24 38.27 7.51 -5.60
CA VAL A 24 37.69 8.84 -5.83
C VAL A 24 36.29 8.73 -6.43
N VAL A 25 36.05 7.79 -7.34
CA VAL A 25 34.73 7.60 -7.97
C VAL A 25 33.67 7.18 -6.95
N ILE A 26 33.98 6.20 -6.10
CA ILE A 26 33.03 5.79 -5.05
C ILE A 26 32.77 6.91 -4.04
N ALA A 27 33.78 7.75 -3.75
CA ALA A 27 33.62 8.89 -2.85
C ALA A 27 32.65 9.94 -3.43
N ILE A 28 32.76 10.24 -4.73
CA ILE A 28 31.85 11.18 -5.41
C ILE A 28 30.43 10.60 -5.46
N ILE A 29 30.26 9.32 -5.80
CA ILE A 29 28.94 8.65 -5.80
C ILE A 29 28.31 8.68 -4.40
N ALA A 30 29.09 8.47 -3.34
CA ALA A 30 28.60 8.50 -1.96
C ALA A 30 28.05 9.88 -1.57
N ILE A 31 28.74 10.97 -1.93
CA ILE A 31 28.29 12.34 -1.65
C ILE A 31 26.98 12.63 -2.40
N LEU A 32 26.90 12.29 -3.68
CA LEU A 32 25.70 12.48 -4.49
C LEU A 32 24.51 11.66 -3.95
N ALA A 33 24.75 10.39 -3.61
CA ALA A 33 23.73 9.52 -3.04
C ALA A 33 23.22 10.04 -1.69
N ALA A 34 24.10 10.55 -0.82
CA ALA A 34 23.72 11.10 0.48
C ALA A 34 22.73 12.27 0.37
N MET A 35 22.85 13.11 -0.66
CA MET A 35 21.91 14.20 -0.92
C MET A 35 20.59 13.72 -1.57
N LEU A 36 20.64 12.63 -2.35
CA LEU A 36 19.48 12.08 -3.07
C LEU A 36 18.57 11.20 -2.20
N LEU A 37 19.13 10.42 -1.27
CA LEU A 37 18.37 9.54 -0.37
C LEU A 37 17.22 10.24 0.38
N PRO A 38 17.42 11.41 1.04
CA PRO A 38 16.33 12.09 1.73
C PRO A 38 15.26 12.63 0.78
N ALA A 39 15.65 13.05 -0.44
CA ALA A 39 14.70 13.50 -1.45
C ALA A 39 13.86 12.32 -2.00
N LEU A 40 14.49 11.17 -2.25
CA LEU A 40 13.83 9.96 -2.71
C LEU A 40 12.87 9.39 -1.67
N ALA A 41 13.24 9.40 -0.39
CA ALA A 41 12.36 8.97 0.70
C ALA A 41 11.07 9.82 0.74
N LYS A 42 11.19 11.15 0.65
CA LYS A 42 10.05 12.07 0.57
C LYS A 42 9.21 11.85 -0.70
N ALA A 43 9.84 11.62 -1.84
CA ALA A 43 9.14 11.35 -3.10
C ALA A 43 8.33 10.04 -3.03
N LYS A 44 8.92 8.98 -2.46
CA LYS A 44 8.25 7.69 -2.23
C LYS A 44 7.04 7.86 -1.32
N GLU A 45 7.18 8.59 -0.21
CA GLU A 45 6.08 8.87 0.71
C GLU A 45 4.93 9.61 0.01
N LYS A 46 5.24 10.64 -0.79
CA LYS A 46 4.23 11.35 -1.61
C LYS A 46 3.52 10.41 -2.59
N GLY A 47 4.26 9.52 -3.25
CA GLY A 47 3.67 8.51 -4.15
C GLY A 47 2.74 7.54 -3.43
N MET A 48 3.12 7.08 -2.23
CA MET A 48 2.27 6.23 -1.40
C MET A 48 1.00 6.96 -0.94
N ARG A 49 1.10 8.25 -0.55
CA ARG A 49 -0.06 9.08 -0.22
C ARG A 49 -1.01 9.26 -1.40
N ALA A 50 -0.48 9.50 -2.59
CA ALA A 50 -1.30 9.61 -3.80
C ALA A 50 -2.10 8.33 -4.07
N LYS A 51 -1.48 7.16 -3.84
CA LYS A 51 -2.17 5.87 -3.91
C LYS A 51 -3.29 5.75 -2.86
N CYS A 52 -3.06 6.16 -1.62
CA CYS A 52 -4.11 6.13 -0.60
C CYS A 52 -5.31 7.03 -0.96
N ILE A 53 -5.05 8.22 -1.52
CA ILE A 53 -6.12 9.10 -2.01
C ILE A 53 -6.89 8.43 -3.16
N GLY A 54 -6.19 7.76 -4.08
CA GLY A 54 -6.83 6.99 -5.16
C GLY A 54 -7.74 5.88 -4.62
N ASN A 55 -7.29 5.17 -3.59
CA ASN A 55 -8.09 4.15 -2.91
C ASN A 55 -9.33 4.76 -2.25
N ILE A 56 -9.22 5.88 -1.54
CA ILE A 56 -10.38 6.58 -0.95
C ILE A 56 -11.38 6.98 -2.03
N LYS A 57 -10.91 7.52 -3.17
CA LYS A 57 -11.80 7.87 -4.29
C LYS A 57 -12.56 6.67 -4.81
N GLN A 58 -11.91 5.51 -4.94
CA GLN A 58 -12.57 4.27 -5.35
C GLN A 58 -13.61 3.81 -4.31
N ILE A 59 -13.30 3.88 -3.01
CA ILE A 59 -14.26 3.56 -1.93
C ILE A 59 -15.48 4.50 -1.97
N LEU A 60 -15.26 5.80 -2.18
CA LEU A 60 -16.33 6.78 -2.31
C LEU A 60 -17.23 6.49 -3.52
N LEU A 61 -16.64 6.12 -4.66
CA LEU A 61 -17.42 5.69 -5.83
C LEU A 61 -18.28 4.46 -5.52
N CYS A 62 -17.72 3.43 -4.89
CA CYS A 62 -18.49 2.26 -4.44
C CYS A 62 -19.61 2.65 -3.47
N THR A 63 -19.35 3.62 -2.60
CA THR A 63 -20.35 4.13 -1.64
C THR A 63 -21.48 4.84 -2.36
N HIS A 64 -21.20 5.63 -3.40
CA HIS A 64 -22.23 6.26 -4.24
C HIS A 64 -23.04 5.23 -5.04
N MET A 65 -22.42 4.16 -5.51
CA MET A 65 -23.14 3.05 -6.16
C MET A 65 -24.07 2.36 -5.16
N TYR A 66 -23.58 2.09 -3.95
CA TYR A 66 -24.40 1.54 -2.86
C TYR A 66 -25.59 2.44 -2.54
N THR A 67 -25.40 3.75 -2.38
CA THR A 67 -26.51 4.66 -2.05
C THR A 67 -27.59 4.65 -3.14
N SER A 68 -27.19 4.53 -4.41
CA SER A 68 -28.12 4.44 -5.53
C SER A 68 -28.99 3.18 -5.49
N ASP A 69 -28.45 2.06 -4.97
CA ASP A 69 -29.16 0.79 -4.91
C ASP A 69 -30.01 0.64 -3.63
N PHE A 70 -29.67 1.37 -2.57
CA PHE A 70 -30.27 1.26 -1.24
C PHE A 70 -30.99 2.55 -0.79
N ASN A 71 -31.87 3.11 -1.63
CA ASN A 71 -32.74 4.26 -1.30
C ASN A 71 -32.00 5.45 -0.66
N ASP A 72 -30.87 5.86 -1.23
CA ASP A 72 -30.02 6.96 -0.75
C ASP A 72 -29.50 6.78 0.68
N THR A 73 -29.49 5.54 1.20
CA THR A 73 -28.90 5.22 2.50
C THR A 73 -27.40 4.96 2.34
N LEU A 74 -26.63 5.46 3.31
CA LEU A 74 -25.19 5.18 3.37
C LEU A 74 -24.94 3.76 3.92
N PRO A 75 -23.76 3.17 3.67
CA PRO A 75 -23.37 1.91 4.28
C PRO A 75 -23.28 2.00 5.81
N TYR A 76 -23.52 0.86 6.48
CA TYR A 76 -23.37 0.67 7.92
C TYR A 76 -21.93 0.82 8.35
N THR A 77 -21.70 1.58 9.42
CA THR A 77 -20.33 1.87 9.88
C THR A 77 -19.90 1.03 11.08
N SER A 78 -20.76 0.18 11.61
CA SER A 78 -20.56 -0.58 12.87
C SER A 78 -20.27 0.34 14.06
N TRP A 79 -21.30 0.63 14.85
CA TRP A 79 -21.26 1.64 15.91
C TRP A 79 -20.69 1.16 17.24
N SER A 80 -20.61 -0.15 17.44
CA SER A 80 -20.25 -0.77 18.71
C SER A 80 -19.39 -2.00 18.49
N SER A 81 -18.41 -2.18 19.38
CA SER A 81 -17.59 -3.37 19.52
C SER A 81 -18.41 -4.65 19.79
N GLY A 82 -19.69 -4.50 20.16
CA GLY A 82 -20.63 -5.59 20.44
C GLY A 82 -21.49 -6.04 19.25
N THR A 83 -21.40 -5.39 18.08
CA THR A 83 -22.16 -5.82 16.90
C THR A 83 -21.43 -6.97 16.21
N TYR A 84 -22.09 -8.13 16.14
CA TYR A 84 -21.59 -9.33 15.47
C TYR A 84 -22.57 -9.78 14.40
N ASP A 85 -22.02 -10.40 13.36
CA ASP A 85 -22.76 -11.05 12.28
C ASP A 85 -23.65 -10.10 11.46
N VAL A 86 -23.34 -8.79 11.51
CA VAL A 86 -23.96 -7.73 10.70
C VAL A 86 -22.89 -7.16 9.77
N ALA A 87 -23.20 -7.12 8.47
CA ALA A 87 -22.31 -6.57 7.46
C ALA A 87 -22.16 -5.06 7.64
N ASN A 88 -20.92 -4.60 7.79
CA ASN A 88 -20.58 -3.19 7.73
C ASN A 88 -20.00 -2.83 6.36
N TRP A 89 -19.71 -1.56 6.14
CA TRP A 89 -19.22 -1.03 4.88
C TRP A 89 -17.99 -1.76 4.32
N CYS A 90 -17.06 -2.20 5.17
CA CYS A 90 -15.81 -2.83 4.76
C CYS A 90 -15.62 -4.30 5.17
N TYR A 91 -16.33 -4.82 6.16
CA TYR A 91 -16.25 -6.21 6.62
C TYR A 91 -17.47 -6.65 7.46
N THR A 92 -17.48 -7.92 7.86
CA THR A 92 -18.43 -8.45 8.86
C THR A 92 -17.66 -9.04 10.03
N ARG A 93 -17.90 -8.54 11.25
CA ARG A 93 -17.32 -9.09 12.48
C ARG A 93 -18.07 -10.37 12.85
N THR A 94 -17.38 -11.50 13.01
CA THR A 94 -18.00 -12.79 13.34
C THR A 94 -17.60 -13.23 14.75
N ARG A 95 -18.51 -13.78 15.56
CA ARG A 95 -18.21 -14.22 16.95
C ARG A 95 -17.10 -15.28 17.05
N ASN A 96 -16.96 -16.10 16.01
CA ASN A 96 -16.08 -17.26 16.00
C ASN A 96 -14.76 -17.02 15.24
N ALA A 97 -14.50 -15.82 14.74
CA ALA A 97 -13.30 -15.53 13.93
C ALA A 97 -12.29 -14.69 14.71
N THR A 98 -11.05 -15.18 14.84
CA THR A 98 -10.01 -14.54 15.64
C THR A 98 -8.98 -13.73 14.84
N ASN A 99 -8.91 -13.82 13.51
CA ASN A 99 -7.73 -13.28 12.80
C ASN A 99 -7.93 -12.57 11.44
N LYS A 100 -9.10 -12.60 10.81
CA LYS A 100 -9.36 -11.85 9.56
C LYS A 100 -10.84 -11.55 9.50
N ASP A 101 -11.22 -10.31 9.72
CA ASP A 101 -12.61 -9.95 9.48
C ASP A 101 -12.96 -10.21 8.02
N ASN A 102 -14.17 -10.72 7.78
CA ASN A 102 -14.62 -11.17 6.47
C ASN A 102 -14.89 -9.95 5.58
N VAL A 103 -13.82 -9.40 4.99
CA VAL A 103 -13.88 -8.26 4.06
C VAL A 103 -14.80 -8.58 2.87
N GLU A 104 -14.86 -9.84 2.46
CA GLU A 104 -15.75 -10.29 1.39
C GLU A 104 -17.23 -10.23 1.74
N LEU A 105 -17.56 -10.16 3.03
CA LEU A 105 -18.94 -10.07 3.52
C LEU A 105 -19.37 -8.62 3.80
N GLY A 106 -18.49 -7.64 3.57
CA GLY A 106 -18.82 -6.22 3.72
C GLY A 106 -19.80 -5.72 2.65
N GLN A 107 -20.57 -4.69 2.99
CA GLN A 107 -21.62 -4.12 2.13
C GLN A 107 -21.08 -3.52 0.82
N LEU A 108 -19.84 -3.00 0.80
CA LEU A 108 -19.25 -2.45 -0.41
C LEU A 108 -18.57 -3.51 -1.31
N TRP A 109 -18.39 -4.73 -0.81
CA TRP A 109 -17.72 -5.80 -1.57
C TRP A 109 -18.37 -6.18 -2.91
N PRO A 110 -19.71 -6.12 -3.09
CA PRO A 110 -20.30 -6.34 -4.41
C PRO A 110 -19.87 -5.30 -5.46
N TYR A 111 -19.48 -4.10 -5.03
CA TYR A 111 -19.09 -2.98 -5.91
C TYR A 111 -17.58 -2.96 -6.23
N HIS A 112 -16.76 -3.71 -5.49
CA HIS A 112 -15.34 -3.89 -5.77
C HIS A 112 -14.83 -5.25 -5.26
N ASN A 113 -13.95 -5.92 -6.00
CA ASN A 113 -13.40 -7.22 -5.58
C ASN A 113 -11.99 -7.15 -4.96
N GLN A 114 -11.52 -5.95 -4.61
CA GLN A 114 -10.10 -5.69 -4.33
C GLN A 114 -9.87 -5.50 -2.83
N LYS A 115 -9.29 -6.51 -2.15
CA LYS A 115 -8.95 -6.38 -0.70
C LYS A 115 -7.97 -5.25 -0.42
N LEU A 116 -7.02 -5.02 -1.34
CA LEU A 116 -6.01 -3.96 -1.22
C LEU A 116 -6.60 -2.55 -1.31
N LEU A 117 -7.84 -2.40 -1.77
CA LEU A 117 -8.51 -1.11 -1.83
C LEU A 117 -8.65 -0.49 -0.43
N TYR A 118 -8.96 -1.31 0.57
CA TYR A 118 -9.12 -0.86 1.95
C TYR A 118 -7.81 -0.55 2.67
N TRP A 119 -6.66 -0.83 2.04
CA TRP A 119 -5.34 -0.64 2.63
C TRP A 119 -4.63 0.57 2.05
N CYS A 120 -4.11 1.41 2.93
CA CYS A 120 -3.20 2.49 2.59
C CYS A 120 -1.76 2.00 2.76
N PRO A 121 -0.91 2.04 1.71
CA PRO A 121 0.50 1.63 1.81
C PRO A 121 1.35 2.44 2.80
N ILE A 122 0.87 3.59 3.29
CA ILE A 122 1.57 4.36 4.34
C ILE A 122 1.32 3.80 5.73
N GLU A 123 0.27 2.99 5.91
CA GLU A 123 -0.07 2.46 7.23
C GLU A 123 0.94 1.40 7.65
N GLN A 124 1.46 1.55 8.87
CA GLN A 124 2.39 0.62 9.47
C GLN A 124 1.62 -0.42 10.28
N THR A 125 1.54 -1.64 9.78
CA THR A 125 0.86 -2.77 10.45
C THR A 125 1.74 -3.47 11.49
N ASN A 126 3.04 -3.16 11.50
CA ASN A 126 4.04 -3.79 12.37
C ASN A 126 4.26 -3.05 13.71
N ASN A 127 3.36 -2.14 14.10
CA ASN A 127 3.46 -1.39 15.35
C ASN A 127 2.52 -1.95 16.44
N ALA A 128 2.81 -1.65 17.70
CA ALA A 128 1.99 -2.09 18.83
C ALA A 128 0.57 -1.49 18.79
N PHE A 129 0.45 -0.23 18.34
CA PHE A 129 -0.83 0.47 18.23
C PHE A 129 -1.80 -0.21 17.26
N PHE A 130 -1.31 -0.69 16.12
CA PHE A 130 -2.10 -1.43 15.13
C PHE A 130 -2.60 -2.74 15.73
N ARG A 131 -1.76 -3.45 16.49
CA ARG A 131 -2.16 -4.68 17.19
C ARG A 131 -3.24 -4.44 18.26
N MET A 132 -3.31 -3.23 18.83
CA MET A 132 -4.34 -2.85 19.80
C MET A 132 -5.67 -2.42 19.16
N ARG A 133 -5.70 -2.14 17.84
CA ARG A 133 -6.95 -1.78 17.16
C ARG A 133 -7.88 -2.98 17.13
N GLU A 134 -9.16 -2.74 17.45
CA GLU A 134 -10.21 -3.75 17.28
C GLU A 134 -10.40 -4.13 15.80
N MET A 135 -10.25 -3.14 14.91
CA MET A 135 -10.39 -3.29 13.47
C MET A 135 -9.01 -3.30 12.81
N GLN A 136 -8.63 -4.45 12.24
CA GLN A 136 -7.33 -4.68 11.61
C GLN A 136 -7.45 -5.01 10.11
N VAL A 137 -8.59 -4.73 9.49
CA VAL A 137 -8.87 -5.07 8.09
C VAL A 137 -8.85 -3.89 7.11
N CYS A 138 -8.90 -2.65 7.60
CA CYS A 138 -8.81 -1.47 6.77
C CYS A 138 -8.06 -0.30 7.45
N SER A 139 -7.43 0.51 6.61
CA SER A 139 -6.72 1.72 7.01
C SER A 139 -7.63 2.93 7.18
N TYR A 140 -8.80 2.89 6.55
CA TYR A 140 -9.75 4.00 6.49
C TYR A 140 -10.89 3.78 7.48
N THR A 141 -11.48 4.88 7.94
CA THR A 141 -12.64 4.87 8.84
C THR A 141 -13.76 5.68 8.22
N MET A 142 -14.99 5.24 8.41
CA MET A 142 -16.18 6.00 8.05
C MET A 142 -16.83 6.52 9.33
N ASN A 143 -17.13 7.82 9.39
CA ASN A 143 -17.79 8.41 10.54
C ASN A 143 -19.20 7.83 10.62
N GLY A 144 -19.59 7.28 11.77
CA GLY A 144 -20.95 6.76 11.90
C GLY A 144 -22.00 7.86 11.78
N SER A 145 -21.75 9.07 12.28
CA SER A 145 -22.78 10.13 12.36
C SER A 145 -23.45 10.45 11.01
N VAL A 146 -22.78 10.18 9.89
CA VAL A 146 -23.35 10.34 8.53
C VAL A 146 -24.30 9.22 8.13
N SER A 147 -24.20 8.01 8.69
CA SER A 147 -25.08 6.87 8.39
C SER A 147 -26.38 6.83 9.21
N GLY A 148 -26.74 7.94 9.87
CA GLY A 148 -28.07 8.14 10.48
C GLY A 148 -28.46 7.19 11.62
N PHE A 149 -27.50 6.43 12.16
CA PHE A 149 -27.70 5.39 13.20
C PHE A 149 -28.66 4.25 12.83
N ARG A 150 -29.11 4.18 11.57
CA ARG A 150 -30.00 3.15 11.03
C ARG A 150 -29.44 2.68 9.72
N THR A 151 -28.77 1.54 9.73
CA THR A 151 -28.08 1.03 8.55
C THR A 151 -27.87 -0.48 8.66
N ASP A 152 -28.88 -1.26 9.06
CA ASP A 152 -28.76 -2.70 8.80
C ASP A 152 -29.13 -2.98 7.32
N PRO A 153 -28.73 -4.12 6.74
CA PRO A 153 -29.19 -4.54 5.41
C PRO A 153 -30.69 -4.93 5.36
N THR A 154 -31.41 -4.88 6.47
CA THR A 154 -32.73 -5.49 6.69
C THR A 154 -33.86 -4.52 7.01
N GLY A 155 -33.59 -3.21 7.15
CA GLY A 155 -34.56 -2.17 7.52
C GLY A 155 -34.60 -1.90 9.03
#